data_AF-M2YT03-F1
#
_entry.id   AF-M2YT03-F1
#
_cell.length_a   1.000
_cell.length_b   1.000
_cell.length_c   1.000
_cell.angle_alpha   90.00
_cell.angle_beta   90.00
_cell.angle_gamma   90.00
#
_symmetry.space_group_name_H-M   'P 1'
#
loop_
_entity.id
_entity.type
_entity.pdbx_description
1 polymer ?
#
loop_
_entity_poly.entity_id
_entity_poly.type
_entity_poly.pdbx_seq_one_letter_code
_entity_poly.pdbx_strand_id
1 'polypeptide(L)'
;MEMPGFDLAWRGFNRAQVREFVREVEAELRRVAAERDEARRHGEALAAKLAATQEENRELKASVDRISRVPIAPDALQERSRRMLELTREEAEDITARAAEEAAKAEAERKRIAEDFERAMSLRRAEAMRALAARDEAAQARARKLLDDAAAEGERLVAEARQKADVALRLRDDVLKQLVGCRELLTEAGSVLAVPDSPEPEVPVQRRSRPEARTGTEAAAT
;
A
#
# COMPACT_ATOMS: atom_id res chain seq x y z
N MET A 1 -20.49 38.79 67.10
CA MET A 1 -21.06 38.17 68.31
C MET A 1 -22.22 39.06 68.73
N GLU A 2 -23.44 38.68 68.34
CA GLU A 2 -24.62 39.32 68.92
C GLU A 2 -24.62 38.99 70.41
N MET A 3 -24.72 40.00 71.28
CA MET A 3 -24.88 39.73 72.70
C MET A 3 -26.27 39.12 72.89
N PRO A 4 -26.40 37.92 73.48
CA PRO A 4 -27.71 37.33 73.68
C PRO A 4 -28.52 38.24 74.60
N GLY A 5 -29.62 38.76 74.08
CA GLY A 5 -30.58 39.50 74.87
C GLY A 5 -31.29 38.53 75.81
N PHE A 6 -31.09 38.68 77.11
CA PHE A 6 -31.85 37.94 78.11
C PHE A 6 -33.14 38.70 78.42
N ASP A 7 -34.26 37.99 78.46
CA ASP A 7 -35.54 38.57 78.87
C ASP A 7 -35.51 38.95 80.36
N LEU A 8 -36.21 40.03 80.72
CA LEU A 8 -36.35 40.50 82.10
C LEU A 8 -37.55 39.81 82.79
N ALA A 9 -37.34 39.34 84.02
CA ALA A 9 -38.36 38.85 84.94
C ALA A 9 -38.49 39.80 86.15
N TRP A 10 -39.53 39.65 86.98
CA TRP A 10 -39.67 40.49 88.19
C TRP A 10 -38.43 40.30 89.09
N ARG A 11 -37.58 41.33 89.12
CA ARG A 11 -36.24 41.36 89.73
C ARG A 11 -35.15 40.54 89.00
N GLY A 12 -34.86 40.87 87.73
CA GLY A 12 -33.60 40.52 87.06
C GLY A 12 -33.77 39.80 85.72
N PHE A 13 -32.70 39.17 85.22
CA PHE A 13 -32.75 38.37 83.99
C PHE A 13 -33.42 37.01 84.20
N ASN A 14 -34.00 36.46 83.14
CA ASN A 14 -34.61 35.14 83.14
C ASN A 14 -33.55 34.07 83.48
N ARG A 15 -33.67 33.49 84.68
CA ARG A 15 -32.72 32.50 85.21
C ARG A 15 -32.65 31.21 84.40
N ALA A 16 -33.65 30.90 83.57
CA ALA A 16 -33.59 29.75 82.66
C ALA A 16 -32.69 30.05 81.46
N GLN A 17 -32.91 31.19 80.79
CA GLN A 17 -32.09 31.64 79.66
C GLN A 17 -30.62 31.84 80.04
N VAL A 18 -30.35 32.44 81.20
CA VAL A 18 -28.97 32.60 81.69
C VAL A 18 -28.31 31.24 81.95
N ARG A 19 -29.04 30.26 82.50
CA ARG A 19 -28.49 28.91 82.75
C ARG A 19 -28.22 28.15 81.46
N GLU A 20 -29.06 28.32 80.45
CA GLU A 20 -28.87 27.74 79.12
C GLU A 20 -27.65 28.34 78.43
N PHE A 21 -27.54 29.68 78.41
CA PHE A 21 -26.38 30.37 77.85
C PHE A 21 -25.07 30.01 78.56
N VAL A 22 -25.05 29.94 79.90
CA VAL A 22 -23.86 29.51 80.64
C VAL A 22 -23.46 28.08 80.26
N ARG A 23 -24.43 27.16 80.10
CA ARG A 23 -24.15 25.80 79.65
C ARG A 23 -23.59 25.74 78.23
N GLU A 24 -24.11 26.58 77.33
CA GLU A 24 -23.63 26.70 75.95
C GLU A 24 -22.19 27.22 75.92
N VAL A 25 -21.90 28.34 76.60
CA VAL A 25 -20.54 28.91 76.70
C VAL A 25 -19.57 27.93 77.36
N GLU A 26 -19.98 27.23 78.41
CA GLU A 26 -19.16 26.19 79.02
C GLU A 26 -18.86 25.05 78.04
N ALA A 27 -19.83 24.65 77.21
CA ALA A 27 -19.62 23.64 76.17
C ALA A 27 -18.67 24.15 75.07
N GLU A 28 -18.81 25.40 74.63
CA GLU A 28 -17.91 26.04 73.67
C GLU A 28 -16.48 26.14 74.21
N LEU A 29 -16.29 26.58 75.47
CA LEU A 29 -14.98 26.65 76.10
C LEU A 29 -14.33 25.26 76.22
N ARG A 30 -15.10 24.22 76.56
CA ARG A 30 -14.59 22.84 76.57
C ARG A 30 -14.16 22.40 75.16
N ARG A 31 -14.94 22.75 74.14
CA ARG A 31 -14.60 22.44 72.74
C ARG A 31 -13.31 23.14 72.29
N VAL A 32 -13.20 24.44 72.52
CA VAL A 32 -11.99 25.21 72.18
C VAL A 32 -10.78 24.74 72.97
N ALA A 33 -10.94 24.37 74.23
CA ALA A 33 -9.87 23.76 75.02
C ALA A 33 -9.41 22.42 74.41
N ALA A 34 -10.34 21.57 74.00
CA ALA A 34 -10.02 20.31 73.33
C ALA A 34 -9.30 20.52 71.99
N GLU A 35 -9.78 21.47 71.16
CA GLU A 35 -9.15 21.84 69.88
C GLU A 35 -7.74 22.41 70.10
N ARG A 36 -7.55 23.27 71.12
CA ARG A 36 -6.22 23.79 71.50
C ARG A 36 -5.28 22.67 71.94
N ASP A 37 -5.77 21.75 72.77
CA ASP A 37 -4.95 20.65 73.31
C ASP A 37 -4.60 19.64 72.20
N GLU A 38 -5.47 19.45 71.21
CA GLU A 38 -5.16 18.71 69.98
C GLU A 38 -4.10 19.43 69.13
N ALA A 39 -4.27 20.72 68.87
CA ALA A 39 -3.29 21.52 68.13
C ALA A 39 -1.92 21.53 68.82
N ARG A 40 -1.89 21.61 70.16
CA ARG A 40 -0.68 21.51 70.96
C ARG A 40 0.00 20.14 70.80
N ARG A 41 -0.75 19.05 70.88
CA ARG A 41 -0.24 17.69 70.65
C ARG A 41 0.35 17.53 69.24
N HIS A 42 -0.31 18.08 68.22
CA HIS A 42 0.24 18.10 66.85
C HIS A 42 1.54 18.89 66.75
N GLY A 43 1.62 20.06 67.39
CA GLY A 43 2.83 20.88 67.47
C GLY A 43 3.98 20.14 68.14
N GLU A 44 3.73 19.49 69.28
CA GLU A 44 4.71 18.69 70.01
C GLU A 44 5.21 17.49 69.17
N ALA A 45 4.31 16.82 68.44
CA ALA A 45 4.67 15.70 67.56
C ALA A 45 5.53 16.14 66.35
N LEU A 46 5.23 17.28 65.74
CA LEU A 46 6.05 17.84 64.66
C LEU A 46 7.42 18.31 65.18
N ALA A 47 7.47 18.93 66.36
CA ALA A 47 8.72 19.32 67.00
C ALA A 47 9.61 18.10 67.29
N ALA A 48 9.03 16.99 67.75
CA ALA A 48 9.76 15.74 67.96
C ALA A 48 10.33 15.16 66.65
N LYS A 49 9.55 15.16 65.55
CA LYS A 49 10.04 14.72 64.22
C LYS A 49 11.14 15.63 63.69
N LEU A 50 11.02 16.94 63.89
CA LEU A 50 12.05 17.89 63.48
C LEU A 50 13.34 17.65 64.27
N ALA A 51 13.24 17.42 65.58
CA ALA A 51 14.40 17.10 66.42
C ALA A 51 15.09 15.80 65.97
N ALA A 52 14.32 14.74 65.69
CA ALA A 52 14.84 13.47 65.20
C ALA A 52 15.57 13.62 63.85
N THR A 53 14.93 14.25 62.87
CA THR A 53 15.53 14.48 61.53
C THR A 53 16.74 15.41 61.57
N GLN A 54 16.78 16.37 62.51
CA GLN A 54 17.95 17.20 62.75
C GLN A 54 19.11 16.42 63.35
N GLU A 55 18.84 15.50 64.28
CA GLU A 55 19.87 14.63 64.84
C GLU A 55 20.43 13.69 63.78
N GLU A 56 19.57 13.01 63.02
CA GLU A 56 19.98 12.19 61.88
C GLU A 56 20.84 12.99 60.89
N ASN A 57 20.47 14.25 60.60
CA ASN A 57 21.27 15.12 59.75
C ASN A 57 22.65 15.45 60.35
N ARG A 58 22.75 15.68 61.66
CA ARG A 58 24.04 15.93 62.32
C ARG A 58 24.91 14.68 62.26
N GLU A 59 24.34 13.51 62.52
CA GLU A 59 25.04 12.22 62.45
C GLU A 59 25.55 11.93 61.03
N LEU A 60 24.70 12.10 60.02
CA LEU A 60 25.07 11.92 58.61
C LEU A 60 26.17 12.90 58.19
N LYS A 61 26.07 14.17 58.57
CA LYS A 61 27.11 15.18 58.28
C LYS A 61 28.44 14.81 58.95
N ALA A 62 28.43 14.38 60.21
CA ALA A 62 29.62 13.92 60.90
C ALA A 62 30.24 12.67 60.24
N SER A 63 29.40 11.75 59.75
CA SER A 63 29.84 10.57 59.01
C SER A 63 30.48 10.96 57.67
N VAL A 64 29.87 11.86 56.91
CA VAL A 64 30.42 12.36 55.64
C VAL A 64 31.75 13.08 55.89
N ASP A 65 31.81 14.00 56.85
CA ASP A 65 33.05 14.70 57.19
C ASP A 65 34.17 13.72 57.57
N ARG A 66 33.85 12.62 58.27
CA ARG A 66 34.83 11.57 58.59
C ARG A 66 35.36 10.86 57.34
N ILE A 67 34.48 10.51 56.41
CA ILE A 67 34.81 9.74 55.19
C ILE A 67 35.49 10.63 54.13
N SER A 68 35.19 11.93 54.13
CA SER A 68 35.67 12.89 53.13
C SER A 68 36.93 13.67 53.51
N ARG A 69 37.39 13.60 54.77
CA ARG A 69 38.61 14.29 55.23
C ARG A 69 39.88 13.75 54.56
N VAL A 70 40.85 14.64 54.37
CA VAL A 70 42.19 14.32 53.89
C VAL A 70 43.21 14.73 54.96
N PRO A 71 44.09 13.83 55.44
CA PRO A 71 44.23 12.41 55.05
C PRO A 71 43.08 11.54 55.57
N ILE A 72 42.67 10.55 54.77
CA ILE A 72 41.58 9.63 55.13
C ILE A 72 42.06 8.69 56.23
N ALA A 73 41.27 8.55 57.31
CA ALA A 73 41.56 7.60 58.36
C ALA A 73 41.47 6.15 57.83
N PRO A 74 42.34 5.22 58.25
CA PRO A 74 42.42 3.87 57.68
C PRO A 74 41.14 3.03 57.84
N ASP A 75 40.35 3.30 58.88
CA ASP A 75 39.01 2.72 59.10
C ASP A 75 37.96 3.30 58.13
N ALA A 76 38.00 4.61 57.87
CA ALA A 76 37.11 5.27 56.91
C ALA A 76 37.36 4.86 55.45
N LEU A 77 38.55 4.35 55.12
CA LEU A 77 38.88 3.86 53.78
C LEU A 77 38.03 2.65 53.37
N GLN A 78 37.76 1.72 54.30
CA GLN A 78 36.93 0.54 54.03
C GLN A 78 35.48 0.94 53.78
N GLU A 79 34.93 1.85 54.59
CA GLU A 79 33.57 2.35 54.41
C GLU A 79 33.42 3.10 53.07
N ARG A 80 34.39 3.96 52.72
CA ARG A 80 34.41 4.66 51.43
C ARG A 80 34.45 3.70 50.25
N SER A 81 35.31 2.69 50.32
CA SER A 81 35.48 1.71 49.24
C SER A 81 34.21 0.88 49.05
N ARG A 82 33.55 0.48 50.16
CA ARG A 82 32.27 -0.21 50.11
C ARG A 82 31.17 0.65 49.48
N ARG A 83 31.01 1.90 49.92
CA ARG A 83 30.02 2.82 49.33
C ARG A 83 30.30 3.10 47.85
N MET A 84 31.56 3.25 47.48
CA MET A 84 31.95 3.41 46.08
C MET A 84 31.57 2.18 45.26
N LEU A 85 31.81 0.97 45.76
CA LEU A 85 31.41 -0.27 45.07
C LEU A 85 29.89 -0.39 44.94
N GLU A 86 29.14 -0.06 45.99
CA GLU A 86 27.67 -0.04 45.98
C GLU A 86 27.16 0.95 44.93
N LEU A 87 27.65 2.20 44.94
CA LEU A 87 27.30 3.22 43.94
C LEU A 87 27.66 2.78 42.52
N THR A 88 28.85 2.23 42.30
CA THR A 88 29.25 1.77 40.95
C THR A 88 28.39 0.60 40.45
N ARG A 89 27.86 -0.24 41.36
CA ARG A 89 26.93 -1.31 40.99
C ARG A 89 25.58 -0.73 40.63
N GLU A 90 25.05 0.19 41.43
CA GLU A 90 23.81 0.92 41.12
C GLU A 90 23.92 1.66 39.79
N GLU A 91 25.03 2.36 39.53
CA GLU A 91 25.28 3.03 38.25
C GLU A 91 25.39 2.04 37.08
N ALA A 92 26.02 0.88 37.27
CA ALA A 92 26.10 -0.15 36.25
C ALA A 92 24.72 -0.77 35.95
N GLU A 93 23.91 -1.01 36.97
CA GLU A 93 22.53 -1.47 36.84
C GLU A 93 21.67 -0.44 36.09
N ASP A 94 21.79 0.84 36.42
CA ASP A 94 21.11 1.94 35.74
C ASP A 94 21.52 2.03 34.26
N ILE A 95 22.82 1.95 33.96
CA ILE A 95 23.33 1.99 32.58
C ILE A 95 22.81 0.80 31.78
N THR A 96 22.86 -0.40 32.35
CA THR A 96 22.38 -1.62 31.67
C THR A 96 20.86 -1.60 31.48
N ALA A 97 20.10 -1.11 32.46
CA ALA A 97 18.66 -0.93 32.34
C ALA A 97 18.29 0.06 31.23
N ARG A 98 18.96 1.22 31.17
CA ARG A 98 18.75 2.22 30.10
C ARG A 98 19.13 1.66 28.73
N ALA A 99 20.26 0.97 28.63
CA ALA A 99 20.69 0.34 27.38
C ALA A 99 19.69 -0.73 26.90
N ALA A 100 19.14 -1.52 27.82
CA ALA A 100 18.10 -2.50 27.50
C ALA A 100 16.80 -1.83 27.04
N GLU A 101 16.38 -0.74 27.68
CA GLU A 101 15.20 0.03 27.27
C GLU A 101 15.38 0.65 25.88
N GLU A 102 16.54 1.26 25.61
CA GLU A 102 16.88 1.80 24.30
C GLU A 102 16.94 0.73 23.22
N ALA A 103 17.54 -0.42 23.51
CA ALA A 103 17.58 -1.56 22.60
C ALA A 103 16.16 -2.07 22.28
N ALA A 104 15.29 -2.19 23.29
CA ALA A 104 13.90 -2.60 23.11
C ALA A 104 13.10 -1.59 22.26
N LYS A 105 13.30 -0.29 22.48
CA LYS A 105 12.70 0.78 21.66
C LYS A 105 13.18 0.70 20.21
N ALA A 106 14.48 0.55 20.00
CA ALA A 106 15.06 0.43 18.67
C ALA A 106 14.57 -0.83 17.94
N GLU A 107 14.41 -1.95 18.63
CA GLU A 107 13.85 -3.17 18.04
C GLU A 107 12.37 -3.00 17.67
N ALA A 108 11.57 -2.38 18.55
CA ALA A 108 10.17 -2.08 18.28
C ALA A 108 10.01 -1.15 17.08
N GLU A 109 10.87 -0.13 16.96
CA GLU A 109 10.89 0.78 15.80
C GLU A 109 11.27 0.05 14.51
N ARG A 110 12.31 -0.78 14.53
CA ARG A 110 12.69 -1.61 13.36
C ARG A 110 11.56 -2.51 12.90
N LYS A 111 10.84 -3.15 13.84
CA LYS A 111 9.67 -3.99 13.52
C LYS A 111 8.56 -3.18 12.86
N ARG A 112 8.23 -2.01 13.42
CA ARG A 112 7.22 -1.11 12.82
C ARG A 112 7.59 -0.69 11.40
N ILE A 113 8.83 -0.24 11.19
CA ILE A 113 9.33 0.15 9.87
C ILE A 113 9.25 -1.02 8.88
N ALA A 114 9.65 -2.23 9.31
CA ALA A 114 9.58 -3.41 8.47
C ALA A 114 8.13 -3.79 8.08
N GLU A 115 7.20 -3.73 9.03
CA GLU A 115 5.76 -3.96 8.79
C GLU A 115 5.16 -2.91 7.86
N ASP A 116 5.50 -1.64 8.05
CA ASP A 116 5.06 -0.54 7.18
C ASP A 116 5.59 -0.70 5.77
N PHE A 117 6.87 -1.07 5.64
CA PHE A 117 7.50 -1.33 4.36
C PHE A 117 6.85 -2.50 3.63
N GLU A 118 6.62 -3.63 4.31
CA GLU A 118 5.94 -4.79 3.73
C GLU A 118 4.51 -4.45 3.27
N ARG A 119 3.77 -3.68 4.08
CA ARG A 119 2.44 -3.19 3.69
C ARG A 119 2.49 -2.30 2.45
N ALA A 120 3.37 -1.30 2.44
CA ALA A 120 3.54 -0.39 1.32
C ALA A 120 3.96 -1.13 0.03
N MET A 121 4.90 -2.07 0.14
CA MET A 121 5.36 -2.88 -1.00
C MET A 121 4.30 -3.85 -1.49
N SER A 122 3.48 -4.40 -0.60
CA SER A 122 2.36 -5.27 -0.99
C SER A 122 1.27 -4.50 -1.72
N LEU A 123 0.93 -3.29 -1.25
CA LEU A 123 0.01 -2.39 -1.95
C LEU A 123 0.55 -2.01 -3.33
N ARG A 124 1.81 -1.57 -3.41
CA ARG A 124 2.45 -1.23 -4.69
C ARG A 124 2.49 -2.40 -5.67
N ARG A 125 2.78 -3.62 -5.19
CA ARG A 125 2.74 -4.84 -6.02
C ARG A 125 1.32 -5.11 -6.54
N ALA A 126 0.31 -5.01 -5.68
CA ALA A 126 -1.08 -5.20 -6.08
C ALA A 126 -1.53 -4.17 -7.13
N GLU A 127 -1.17 -2.90 -6.95
CA GLU A 127 -1.44 -1.84 -7.93
C GLU A 127 -0.74 -2.08 -9.27
N ALA A 128 0.54 -2.47 -9.24
CA ALA A 128 1.29 -2.80 -10.45
C ALA A 128 0.67 -3.98 -11.20
N MET A 129 0.26 -5.04 -10.49
CA MET A 129 -0.43 -6.18 -11.09
C MET A 129 -1.76 -5.79 -11.72
N ARG A 130 -2.57 -4.94 -11.06
CA ARG A 130 -3.82 -4.43 -11.63
C ARG A 130 -3.57 -3.59 -12.89
N ALA A 131 -2.54 -2.74 -12.87
CA ALA A 131 -2.18 -1.92 -14.02
C ALA A 131 -1.72 -2.76 -15.22
N LEU A 132 -0.96 -3.84 -14.99
CA LEU A 132 -0.56 -4.78 -16.03
C LEU A 132 -1.78 -5.53 -16.58
N ALA A 133 -2.64 -6.08 -15.73
CA ALA A 133 -3.85 -6.76 -16.15
C ALA A 133 -4.75 -5.86 -17.01
N ALA A 134 -4.96 -4.61 -16.60
CA ALA A 134 -5.75 -3.64 -17.36
C ALA A 134 -5.12 -3.31 -18.73
N ARG A 135 -3.78 -3.24 -18.80
CA ARG A 135 -3.06 -3.04 -20.07
C ARG A 135 -3.20 -4.25 -21.00
N ASP A 136 -3.08 -5.46 -20.45
CA ASP A 136 -3.22 -6.70 -21.19
C ASP A 136 -4.64 -6.87 -21.74
N GLU A 137 -5.66 -6.61 -20.93
CA GLU A 137 -7.05 -6.60 -21.37
C GLU A 137 -7.30 -5.57 -22.48
N ALA A 138 -6.79 -4.34 -22.31
CA ALA A 138 -6.91 -3.31 -23.34
C ALA A 138 -6.17 -3.68 -24.64
N ALA A 139 -5.00 -4.31 -24.55
CA ALA A 139 -4.24 -4.78 -25.71
C ALA A 139 -4.98 -5.91 -26.43
N GLN A 140 -5.51 -6.88 -25.68
CA GLN A 140 -6.32 -7.98 -26.23
C GLN A 140 -7.59 -7.45 -26.91
N ALA A 141 -8.28 -6.49 -26.30
CA ALA A 141 -9.48 -5.88 -26.89
C ALA A 141 -9.14 -5.16 -28.22
N ARG A 142 -8.02 -4.44 -28.28
CA ARG A 142 -7.54 -3.78 -29.52
C ARG A 142 -7.17 -4.80 -30.59
N ALA A 143 -6.46 -5.86 -30.22
CA ALA A 143 -6.07 -6.92 -31.15
C ALA A 143 -7.30 -7.64 -31.73
N ARG A 144 -8.30 -7.96 -30.89
CA ARG A 144 -9.56 -8.55 -31.35
C ARG A 144 -10.27 -7.65 -32.35
N LYS A 145 -10.44 -6.36 -32.03
CA LYS A 145 -11.04 -5.39 -32.96
C LYS A 145 -10.30 -5.32 -34.30
N LEU A 146 -8.96 -5.27 -34.26
CA LEU A 146 -8.17 -5.24 -35.48
C LEU A 146 -8.35 -6.50 -36.33
N LEU A 147 -8.45 -7.67 -35.70
CA LEU A 147 -8.72 -8.93 -36.39
C LEU A 147 -10.13 -8.95 -36.99
N ASP A 148 -11.14 -8.49 -36.24
CA ASP A 148 -12.52 -8.39 -36.70
C ASP A 148 -12.64 -7.43 -37.90
N ASP A 149 -12.01 -6.26 -37.80
CA ASP A 149 -11.98 -5.25 -38.87
C ASP A 149 -11.25 -5.78 -40.12
N ALA A 150 -10.11 -6.45 -39.95
CA ALA A 150 -9.36 -7.05 -41.05
C ALA A 150 -10.11 -8.22 -41.71
N ALA A 151 -10.84 -9.02 -40.92
CA ALA A 151 -11.68 -10.09 -41.44
C ALA A 151 -12.83 -9.53 -42.27
N ALA A 152 -13.54 -8.50 -41.76
CA ALA A 152 -14.63 -7.84 -42.48
C ALA A 152 -14.16 -7.21 -43.79
N GLU A 153 -12.99 -6.55 -43.79
CA GLU A 153 -12.41 -5.98 -45.00
C GLU A 153 -11.97 -7.07 -46.00
N GLY A 154 -11.38 -8.16 -45.51
CA GLY A 154 -11.01 -9.31 -46.33
C GLY A 154 -12.23 -9.96 -47.00
N GLU A 155 -13.32 -10.15 -46.26
CA GLU A 155 -14.60 -10.64 -46.80
C GLU A 155 -15.15 -9.71 -47.88
N ARG A 156 -15.09 -8.39 -47.65
CA ARG A 156 -15.52 -7.38 -48.62
C ARG A 156 -14.71 -7.44 -49.92
N LEU A 157 -13.39 -7.50 -49.82
CA LEU A 157 -12.50 -7.59 -50.98
C LEU A 157 -12.71 -8.88 -51.77
N VAL A 158 -12.89 -10.01 -51.08
CA VAL A 158 -13.20 -11.30 -51.73
C VAL A 158 -14.55 -11.26 -52.42
N ALA A 159 -15.57 -10.68 -51.79
CA ALA A 159 -16.89 -10.53 -52.41
C ALA A 159 -16.83 -9.65 -53.68
N GLU A 160 -16.11 -8.53 -53.63
CA GLU A 160 -15.90 -7.64 -54.78
C GLU A 160 -15.14 -8.35 -55.91
N ALA A 161 -14.06 -9.08 -55.58
CA ALA A 161 -13.29 -9.85 -56.54
C ALA A 161 -14.15 -10.95 -57.21
N ARG A 162 -14.98 -11.66 -56.44
CA ARG A 162 -15.94 -12.64 -56.97
C ARG A 162 -16.95 -12.00 -57.91
N GLN A 163 -17.53 -10.86 -57.53
CA GLN A 163 -18.46 -10.13 -58.38
C GLN A 163 -17.82 -9.73 -59.71
N LYS A 164 -16.58 -9.20 -59.67
CA LYS A 164 -15.83 -8.86 -60.89
C LYS A 164 -15.54 -10.09 -61.75
N ALA A 165 -15.17 -11.22 -61.14
CA ALA A 165 -14.94 -12.47 -61.84
C ALA A 165 -16.21 -13.00 -62.52
N ASP A 166 -17.35 -12.97 -61.82
CA ASP A 166 -18.64 -13.37 -62.38
C ASP A 166 -19.05 -12.52 -63.59
N VAL A 167 -18.82 -11.20 -63.51
CA VAL A 167 -19.05 -10.28 -64.64
C VAL A 167 -18.16 -10.62 -65.83
N ALA A 168 -16.86 -10.87 -65.60
CA ALA A 168 -15.92 -11.24 -66.66
C ALA A 168 -16.28 -12.58 -67.32
N LEU A 169 -16.69 -13.58 -66.53
CA LEU A 169 -17.14 -14.88 -67.03
C LEU A 169 -18.40 -14.74 -67.90
N ARG A 170 -19.38 -13.93 -67.48
CA ARG A 170 -20.58 -13.66 -68.29
C ARG A 170 -20.24 -13.00 -69.62
N LEU A 171 -19.38 -11.98 -69.60
CA LEU A 171 -18.95 -11.30 -70.82
C LEU A 171 -18.25 -12.28 -71.78
N ARG A 172 -17.37 -13.15 -71.25
CA ARG A 172 -16.74 -14.22 -72.03
C ARG A 172 -17.78 -15.13 -72.67
N ASP A 173 -18.75 -15.59 -71.90
CA ASP A 173 -19.79 -16.52 -72.39
C ASP A 173 -20.65 -15.86 -73.47
N ASP A 174 -20.96 -14.58 -73.34
CA ASP A 174 -21.67 -13.80 -74.36
C ASP A 174 -20.84 -13.62 -75.64
N VAL A 175 -19.54 -13.31 -75.51
CA VAL A 175 -18.62 -13.25 -76.67
C VAL A 175 -18.52 -14.61 -77.36
N LEU A 176 -18.41 -15.70 -76.61
CA LEU A 176 -18.40 -17.05 -77.18
C LEU A 176 -19.69 -17.35 -77.95
N LYS A 177 -20.87 -16.99 -77.41
CA LYS A 177 -22.14 -17.12 -78.14
C LYS A 177 -22.16 -16.28 -79.42
N GLN A 178 -21.69 -15.03 -79.37
CA GLN A 178 -21.60 -14.18 -80.55
C GLN A 178 -20.69 -14.79 -81.62
N LEU A 179 -19.52 -15.31 -81.24
CA LEU A 179 -18.59 -15.96 -82.17
C LEU A 179 -19.17 -17.24 -82.79
N VAL A 180 -19.87 -18.06 -82.00
CA VAL A 180 -20.57 -19.25 -82.51
C VAL A 180 -21.67 -18.83 -83.50
N GLY A 181 -22.49 -17.84 -83.16
CA GLY A 181 -23.51 -17.30 -84.07
C GLY A 181 -22.92 -16.74 -85.36
N CYS A 182 -21.83 -15.97 -85.28
CA CYS A 182 -21.10 -15.50 -86.47
C CYS A 182 -20.58 -16.66 -87.31
N ARG A 183 -20.03 -17.72 -86.70
CA ARG A 183 -19.56 -18.91 -87.41
C ARG A 183 -20.71 -19.64 -88.11
N GLU A 184 -21.87 -19.77 -87.46
CA GLU A 184 -23.07 -20.36 -88.06
C GLU A 184 -23.54 -19.55 -89.27
N LEU A 185 -23.65 -18.23 -89.14
CA LEU A 185 -23.99 -17.32 -90.25
C LEU A 185 -22.99 -17.41 -91.40
N LEU A 186 -21.68 -17.49 -91.10
CA LEU A 186 -20.65 -17.69 -92.13
C LEU A 186 -20.74 -19.07 -92.80
N THR A 187 -21.14 -20.11 -92.07
CA THR A 187 -21.34 -21.46 -92.61
C THR A 187 -22.58 -21.50 -93.50
N GLU A 188 -23.66 -20.84 -93.09
CA GLU A 188 -24.88 -20.68 -93.88
C GLU A 188 -24.60 -19.90 -95.17
N ALA A 189 -23.92 -18.75 -95.09
CA ALA A 189 -23.48 -17.99 -96.25
C ALA A 189 -22.53 -18.82 -97.15
N GLY A 190 -21.61 -19.58 -96.56
CA GLY A 190 -20.71 -20.50 -97.26
C GLY A 190 -21.45 -21.63 -97.98
N SER A 191 -22.55 -22.14 -97.43
CA SER A 191 -23.40 -23.15 -98.09
C SER A 191 -24.20 -22.58 -99.26
N VAL A 192 -24.59 -21.30 -99.20
CA VAL A 192 -25.24 -20.57 -100.30
C VAL A 192 -24.25 -20.22 -101.40
N LEU A 193 -22.99 -19.94 -101.03
CA LEU A 193 -21.87 -19.67 -101.94
C LEU A 193 -21.15 -20.95 -102.42
N ALA A 194 -21.49 -22.12 -101.89
CA ALA A 194 -20.90 -23.39 -102.28
C ALA A 194 -21.30 -23.72 -103.72
N VAL A 195 -20.39 -23.45 -104.65
CA VAL A 195 -20.43 -23.97 -106.02
C VAL A 195 -20.24 -25.50 -105.93
N PRO A 196 -21.12 -26.33 -106.53
CA PRO A 196 -20.89 -27.76 -106.58
C PRO A 196 -19.57 -28.03 -107.29
N ASP A 197 -18.76 -28.92 -106.71
CA ASP A 197 -17.51 -29.41 -107.28
C ASP A 197 -17.77 -29.89 -108.71
N SER A 198 -17.28 -29.14 -109.70
CA SER A 198 -17.18 -29.64 -111.06
C SER A 198 -15.95 -30.55 -111.07
N PRO A 199 -16.06 -31.81 -111.53
CA PRO A 199 -14.95 -32.75 -111.45
C PRO A 199 -13.76 -32.20 -112.24
N GLU A 200 -12.60 -32.06 -111.59
CA GLU A 200 -11.35 -31.77 -112.28
C GLU A 200 -11.05 -32.92 -113.27
N PRO A 201 -10.65 -32.62 -114.51
CA PRO A 201 -10.25 -33.64 -115.47
C PRO A 201 -8.94 -34.29 -115.01
N GLU A 202 -8.88 -35.63 -115.11
CA GLU A 202 -7.64 -36.40 -114.91
C GLU A 202 -6.50 -35.83 -115.76
N VAL A 203 -5.48 -35.28 -115.11
CA VAL A 203 -4.20 -34.95 -115.75
C VAL A 203 -3.11 -35.85 -115.15
N PRO A 204 -2.47 -36.74 -115.94
CA PRO A 204 -1.51 -37.71 -115.43
C PRO A 204 -0.11 -37.09 -115.35
N VAL A 205 0.50 -37.00 -114.17
CA VAL A 205 1.95 -36.70 -114.07
C VAL A 205 2.65 -37.51 -112.98
N GLN A 206 3.25 -38.60 -113.47
CA GLN A 206 4.57 -39.17 -113.18
C GLN A 206 5.17 -39.12 -111.76
N ARG A 207 5.49 -40.34 -111.30
CA ARG A 207 6.49 -40.64 -110.25
C ARG A 207 7.79 -39.85 -110.45
N ARG A 208 8.25 -39.19 -109.38
CA ARG A 208 9.69 -39.12 -109.07
C ARG A 208 9.92 -39.44 -107.59
N SER A 209 10.85 -40.36 -107.39
CA SER A 209 11.28 -40.95 -106.14
C SER A 209 12.15 -39.99 -105.30
N ARG A 210 11.95 -40.02 -103.96
CA ARG A 210 12.91 -40.09 -102.80
C ARG A 210 14.27 -39.32 -102.91
N PRO A 211 14.86 -38.65 -101.87
CA PRO A 211 15.09 -39.19 -100.51
C PRO A 211 15.10 -38.24 -99.28
N GLU A 212 15.16 -38.90 -98.11
CA GLU A 212 15.42 -38.41 -96.75
C GLU A 212 16.78 -37.70 -96.60
N ALA A 213 16.90 -36.79 -95.62
CA ALA A 213 18.04 -36.71 -94.69
C ALA A 213 17.88 -35.63 -93.59
N ARG A 214 18.11 -36.08 -92.33
CA ARG A 214 18.95 -35.50 -91.24
C ARG A 214 18.51 -34.18 -90.59
N THR A 215 18.16 -34.15 -89.29
CA THR A 215 18.98 -34.21 -88.04
C THR A 215 20.01 -33.10 -87.86
N GLY A 216 19.90 -32.39 -86.72
CA GLY A 216 20.95 -31.56 -86.09
C GLY A 216 20.30 -30.45 -85.24
N THR A 217 20.34 -30.50 -83.90
CA THR A 217 21.35 -29.87 -82.99
C THR A 217 21.29 -28.33 -83.03
N GLU A 218 21.33 -27.55 -81.93
CA GLU A 218 22.05 -27.70 -80.67
C GLU A 218 21.71 -26.55 -79.68
N ALA A 219 22.08 -26.76 -78.40
CA ALA A 219 22.58 -25.83 -77.37
C ALA A 219 21.72 -24.60 -76.94
N ALA A 220 21.30 -24.44 -75.67
CA ALA A 220 22.05 -24.32 -74.40
C ALA A 220 22.77 -22.98 -74.19
N ALA A 221 22.35 -22.24 -73.15
CA ALA A 221 23.00 -21.17 -72.36
C ALA A 221 21.91 -20.15 -71.96
N THR A 222 21.75 -19.61 -70.75
CA THR A 222 22.27 -19.81 -69.39
C THR A 222 21.26 -19.10 -68.48
#